data_AF-A0A679CC51-F1
#
_entry.id   AF-A0A679CC51-F1
#
_cell.length_a   1.000
_cell.length_b   1.000
_cell.length_c   1.000
_cell.angle_alpha   90.00
_cell.angle_beta   90.00
_cell.angle_gamma   90.00
#
_symmetry.space_group_name_H-M   'P 1'
#
loop_
_entity.id
_entity.type
_entity.pdbx_description
1 polymer ?
#
loop_
_entity_poly.entity_id
_entity_poly.type
_entity_poly.pdbx_seq_one_letter_code
_entity_poly.pdbx_strand_id
1 'polypeptide(L)'
;MFSKWQTLFEIFLNVVGILLGFFLSVTLSAILGQTGDWVILSSGILTAFLEICSFFVYNLKKKFNFVENFNKYKEFILIVNFFNNLKIGVFYGFFVEAFKLGS
;
A
#
# COMPACT_ATOMS: atom_id res chain seq x y z
N MET A 1 -10.13 -7.49 28.59
CA MET A 1 -11.17 -6.70 27.87
C MET A 1 -10.55 -5.58 27.04
N PHE A 2 -9.59 -4.81 27.58
CA PHE A 2 -8.87 -3.75 26.87
C PHE A 2 -8.09 -4.23 25.61
N SER A 3 -7.50 -5.43 25.65
CA SER A 3 -6.76 -6.00 24.50
C SER A 3 -7.64 -6.31 23.28
N LYS A 4 -8.93 -6.69 23.48
CA LYS A 4 -9.86 -6.97 22.37
C LYS A 4 -10.23 -5.71 21.58
N TRP A 5 -10.35 -4.57 22.26
CA TRP A 5 -10.64 -3.29 21.61
C TRP A 5 -9.46 -2.79 20.79
N GLN A 6 -8.23 -3.00 21.28
CA GLN A 6 -7.02 -2.69 20.53
C GLN A 6 -6.92 -3.52 19.24
N THR A 7 -7.20 -4.82 19.31
CA THR A 7 -7.20 -5.66 18.10
C THR A 7 -8.28 -5.26 17.09
N LEU A 8 -9.47 -4.85 17.55
CA LEU A 8 -10.53 -4.35 16.66
C LEU A 8 -10.10 -3.06 15.95
N PHE A 9 -9.44 -2.16 16.66
CA PHE A 9 -8.93 -0.92 16.09
C PHE A 9 -7.82 -1.18 15.05
N GLU A 10 -6.90 -2.12 15.33
CA GLU A 10 -5.87 -2.54 14.39
C GLU A 10 -6.47 -3.12 13.10
N ILE A 11 -7.48 -3.99 13.21
CA ILE A 11 -8.21 -4.55 12.06
C ILE A 11 -8.91 -3.45 11.28
N PHE A 12 -9.57 -2.51 11.96
CA PHE A 12 -10.24 -1.38 11.33
C PHE A 12 -9.25 -0.52 10.52
N LEU A 13 -8.09 -0.18 11.09
CA LEU A 13 -7.05 0.57 10.38
C LEU A 13 -6.51 -0.19 9.15
N ASN A 14 -6.37 -1.51 9.25
CA ASN A 14 -5.95 -2.33 8.12
C ASN A 14 -6.99 -2.30 6.98
N VAL A 15 -8.27 -2.46 7.31
CA VAL A 15 -9.37 -2.39 6.34
C VAL A 15 -9.43 -1.01 5.68
N VAL A 16 -9.36 0.07 6.48
CA VAL A 16 -9.32 1.44 5.97
C VAL A 16 -8.12 1.66 5.05
N GLY A 17 -6.94 1.14 5.41
CA GLY A 17 -5.73 1.23 4.57
C GLY A 17 -5.93 0.58 3.20
N ILE A 18 -6.52 -0.62 3.16
CA ILE A 18 -6.82 -1.34 1.90
C ILE A 18 -7.83 -0.55 1.06
N LEU A 19 -8.95 -0.12 1.66
CA LEU A 19 -9.99 0.66 0.97
C LEU A 19 -9.44 1.97 0.41
N LEU A 20 -8.63 2.69 1.19
CA LEU A 20 -8.01 3.94 0.77
C LEU A 20 -7.09 3.69 -0.43
N GLY A 21 -6.27 2.64 -0.39
CA GLY A 21 -5.44 2.25 -1.53
C GLY A 21 -6.25 1.93 -2.79
N PHE A 22 -7.37 1.21 -2.64
CA PHE A 22 -8.27 0.90 -3.74
C PHE A 22 -8.85 2.16 -4.40
N PHE A 23 -9.39 3.08 -3.61
CA PHE A 23 -9.92 4.34 -4.15
C PHE A 23 -8.85 5.21 -4.81
N LEU A 24 -7.64 5.25 -4.26
CA LEU A 24 -6.49 5.93 -4.87
C LEU A 24 -6.17 5.37 -6.25
N SER A 25 -6.20 4.05 -6.40
CA SER A 25 -5.95 3.43 -7.69
C SER A 25 -7.04 3.77 -8.72
N VAL A 26 -8.32 3.75 -8.32
CA VAL A 26 -9.43 4.10 -9.21
C VAL A 26 -9.31 5.56 -9.68
N THR A 27 -8.98 6.50 -8.80
CA THR A 27 -8.80 7.91 -9.18
C THR A 27 -7.56 8.11 -10.05
N LEU A 28 -6.44 7.47 -9.71
CA LEU A 28 -5.22 7.51 -10.53
C LEU A 28 -5.46 6.92 -11.92
N SER A 29 -6.18 5.81 -12.02
CA SER A 29 -6.52 5.19 -13.31
C SER A 29 -7.43 6.08 -14.14
N ALA A 30 -8.39 6.80 -13.53
CA ALA A 30 -9.22 7.76 -14.24
C ALA A 30 -8.40 8.95 -14.82
N ILE A 31 -7.42 9.45 -14.05
CA ILE A 31 -6.52 10.53 -14.49
C ILE A 31 -5.59 10.04 -15.61
N LEU A 32 -4.99 8.85 -15.44
CA LEU A 32 -4.07 8.27 -16.42
C LEU A 32 -4.78 7.84 -17.71
N GLY A 33 -6.00 7.31 -17.60
CA GLY A 33 -6.83 6.91 -18.73
C GLY A 33 -7.28 8.07 -19.61
N GLN A 34 -7.28 9.29 -19.09
CA GLN A 34 -7.67 10.48 -19.85
C GLN A 34 -6.66 10.86 -20.94
N THR A 35 -5.38 10.46 -20.80
CA THR A 35 -4.28 10.92 -21.67
C THR A 35 -3.64 9.84 -22.55
N GLY A 36 -4.19 8.60 -22.55
CA GLY A 36 -4.05 7.53 -23.57
C GLY A 36 -2.65 7.06 -23.99
N ASP A 37 -1.78 7.98 -24.39
CA ASP A 37 -0.52 7.73 -25.08
C ASP A 37 0.68 7.56 -24.14
N TRP A 38 0.55 7.92 -22.87
CA TRP A 38 1.64 7.92 -21.88
C TRP A 38 1.63 6.71 -20.93
N VAL A 39 0.74 5.73 -21.15
CA VAL A 39 0.49 4.62 -20.22
C VAL A 39 1.75 3.78 -19.97
N ILE A 40 2.55 3.49 -21.01
CA ILE A 40 3.76 2.65 -20.90
C ILE A 40 4.88 3.37 -20.13
N LEU A 41 5.07 4.67 -20.39
CA LEU A 41 6.05 5.47 -19.64
C LEU A 41 5.62 5.60 -18.17
N SER A 42 4.33 5.83 -17.94
CA SER A 42 3.73 5.94 -16.60
C SER A 42 3.90 4.64 -15.81
N SER A 43 3.64 3.48 -16.41
CA SER A 43 3.83 2.18 -15.75
C SER A 43 5.30 1.92 -15.38
N GLY A 44 6.24 2.34 -16.23
CA GLY A 44 7.67 2.26 -15.93
C GLY A 44 8.09 3.11 -14.73
N ILE A 45 7.64 4.38 -14.70
CA ILE A 45 7.89 5.29 -13.58
C ILE A 45 7.25 4.77 -12.29
N LEU A 46 6.02 4.27 -12.36
CA LEU A 46 5.30 3.72 -11.22
C LEU A 46 6.01 2.48 -10.65
N THR A 47 6.49 1.60 -11.53
CA THR A 47 7.26 0.41 -11.15
C THR A 47 8.58 0.78 -10.49
N ALA A 48 9.34 1.72 -11.08
CA ALA A 48 10.59 2.20 -10.49
C ALA A 48 10.39 2.84 -9.11
N PHE A 49 9.32 3.63 -8.95
CA PHE A 49 8.95 4.20 -7.66
C PHE A 49 8.61 3.12 -6.63
N LEU A 50 7.84 2.10 -7.01
CA LEU A 50 7.49 0.97 -6.14
C LEU A 50 8.72 0.14 -5.74
N GLU A 51 9.69 -0.05 -6.64
CA GLU A 51 10.97 -0.71 -6.37
C GLU A 51 11.77 0.08 -5.33
N ILE A 52 11.87 1.40 -5.49
CA ILE A 52 12.56 2.29 -4.55
C ILE A 52 11.91 2.25 -3.16
N CYS A 53 10.57 2.33 -3.09
CA CYS A 53 9.85 2.18 -1.83
C CYS A 53 10.13 0.83 -1.17
N SER A 54 10.16 -0.25 -1.96
CA SER A 54 10.43 -1.60 -1.45
C SER A 54 11.85 -1.72 -0.92
N PHE A 55 12.83 -1.22 -1.66
CA PHE A 55 14.23 -1.14 -1.22
C PHE A 55 14.35 -0.40 0.12
N PHE A 56 13.67 0.75 0.26
CA PHE A 56 13.71 1.53 1.50
C PHE A 56 13.13 0.75 2.69
N VAL A 57 11.96 0.12 2.53
CA VAL A 57 11.32 -0.69 3.58
C VAL A 57 12.20 -1.88 3.99
N TYR A 58 12.80 -2.58 3.03
CA TYR A 58 13.69 -3.71 3.33
C TYR A 58 14.95 -3.27 4.09
N ASN A 59 15.55 -2.14 3.67
CA ASN A 59 16.75 -1.63 4.33
C ASN A 59 16.45 -1.17 5.76
N LEU A 60 15.29 -0.54 5.99
CA LEU A 60 14.80 -0.20 7.33
C LEU A 60 14.57 -1.46 8.18
N LYS A 61 13.93 -2.50 7.62
CA LYS A 61 13.65 -3.74 8.34
C LYS A 61 14.93 -4.46 8.80
N LYS A 62 15.96 -4.44 7.96
CA LYS A 62 17.30 -4.99 8.26
C LYS A 62 18.04 -4.16 9.30
N LYS A 63 17.95 -2.83 9.25
CA LYS A 63 18.67 -1.93 10.17
C LYS A 63 18.11 -1.94 11.59
N PHE A 64 16.80 -2.16 11.75
CA PHE A 64 16.12 -2.03 13.03
C PHE A 64 15.88 -3.33 13.80
N ASN A 65 16.33 -4.50 13.30
CA ASN A 65 16.17 -5.82 13.95
C ASN A 65 14.80 -5.96 14.67
N PHE A 66 13.72 -5.67 13.95
CA PHE A 66 12.36 -5.55 14.51
C PHE A 66 11.91 -6.75 15.35
N VAL A 67 12.49 -7.94 15.10
CA VAL A 67 12.20 -9.18 15.82
C VAL A 67 12.59 -9.10 17.29
N GLU A 68 13.68 -8.40 17.64
CA GLU A 68 14.19 -8.36 19.03
C GLU A 68 13.55 -7.26 19.88
N ASN A 69 12.99 -6.20 19.27
CA ASN A 69 12.47 -5.01 19.97
C ASN A 69 11.01 -4.65 19.63
N PHE A 70 10.15 -5.67 19.47
CA PHE A 70 8.74 -5.51 19.05
C PHE A 70 7.95 -4.48 19.88
N ASN A 71 8.11 -4.48 21.21
CA ASN A 71 7.35 -3.57 22.09
C ASN A 71 7.79 -2.11 21.96
N LYS A 72 9.06 -1.84 21.64
CA LYS A 72 9.60 -0.48 21.52
C LYS A 72 9.15 0.20 20.22
N TYR A 73 8.93 -0.60 19.17
CA TYR A 73 8.58 -0.11 17.83
C TYR A 73 7.16 -0.43 17.40
N LYS A 74 6.27 -0.79 18.34
CA LYS A 74 4.89 -1.21 18.04
C LYS A 74 4.15 -0.19 17.17
N GLU A 75 4.24 1.10 17.47
CA GLU A 75 3.58 2.17 16.71
C GLU A 75 4.15 2.29 15.29
N PHE A 76 5.48 2.22 15.15
CA PHE A 76 6.13 2.27 13.85
C PHE A 76 5.75 1.07 12.97
N ILE A 77 5.67 -0.13 13.56
CA ILE A 77 5.22 -1.36 12.88
C ILE A 77 3.77 -1.20 12.39
N LEU A 78 2.90 -0.56 13.18
CA LEU A 78 1.52 -0.29 12.80
C LEU A 78 1.45 0.64 11.58
N ILE A 79 2.25 1.70 11.56
CA ILE A 79 2.36 2.61 10.40
C ILE A 79 2.88 1.87 9.16
N VAL A 80 3.93 1.06 9.30
CA VAL A 80 4.47 0.27 8.17
C VAL A 80 3.43 -0.72 7.64
N ASN A 81 2.69 -1.40 8.52
CA ASN A 81 1.60 -2.28 8.14
C ASN A 81 0.49 -1.52 7.40
N PHE A 82 0.13 -0.32 7.86
CA PHE A 82 -0.84 0.54 7.17
C PHE A 82 -0.40 0.89 5.75
N PHE A 83 0.85 1.32 5.56
CA PHE A 83 1.40 1.59 4.22
C PHE A 83 1.43 0.34 3.33
N ASN A 84 1.73 -0.83 3.91
CA ASN A 84 1.71 -2.08 3.16
C ASN A 84 0.27 -2.46 2.72
N ASN A 85 -0.71 -2.29 3.60
CA ASN A 85 -2.13 -2.49 3.29
C ASN A 85 -2.63 -1.53 2.21
N LEU A 86 -2.20 -0.26 2.27
CA LEU A 86 -2.46 0.73 1.22
C LEU A 86 -1.88 0.28 -0.12
N LYS A 87 -0.61 -0.18 -0.13
CA LYS A 87 0.04 -0.72 -1.34
C LYS A 87 -0.75 -1.90 -1.92
N ILE A 88 -1.21 -2.84 -1.09
CA ILE A 88 -2.07 -3.97 -1.52
C ILE A 88 -3.37 -3.45 -2.16
N GLY A 89 -4.03 -2.48 -1.51
CA GLY A 89 -5.25 -1.86 -2.05
C GLY A 89 -5.05 -1.21 -3.41
N VAL A 90 -3.93 -0.50 -3.60
CA VAL A 90 -3.58 0.13 -4.88
C VAL A 90 -3.39 -0.90 -5.99
N PHE A 91 -2.63 -1.97 -5.74
CA PHE A 91 -2.44 -3.04 -6.73
C PHE A 91 -3.75 -3.74 -7.09
N TYR A 92 -4.58 -4.03 -6.09
CA TYR A 92 -5.88 -4.64 -6.31
C TYR A 92 -6.79 -3.72 -7.14
N GLY A 93 -6.83 -2.42 -6.85
CA GLY A 93 -7.58 -1.44 -7.63
C GLY A 93 -7.13 -1.38 -9.09
N PHE A 94 -5.82 -1.36 -9.35
CA PHE A 94 -5.30 -1.27 -10.70
C PHE A 94 -5.59 -2.53 -11.49
N PHE A 95 -5.51 -3.68 -10.85
CA PHE A 95 -5.90 -4.96 -11.44
C PHE A 95 -7.38 -4.94 -11.85
N VAL A 96 -8.29 -4.58 -10.92
CA VAL A 96 -9.73 -4.49 -11.20
C VAL A 96 -10.03 -3.53 -12.35
N GLU A 97 -9.36 -2.36 -12.41
CA GLU A 97 -9.59 -1.37 -13.46
C GLU A 97 -9.04 -1.84 -14.82
N ALA A 98 -7.89 -2.52 -14.84
CA ALA A 98 -7.35 -3.14 -16.04
C ALA A 98 -8.30 -4.20 -16.62
N PHE A 99 -9.00 -4.97 -15.78
CA PHE A 99 -10.06 -5.89 -16.25
C PHE A 99 -11.25 -5.16 -16.87
N LYS A 100 -11.63 -4.00 -16.33
CA LYS A 100 -12.73 -3.21 -16.92
C LYS A 100 -12.38 -2.66 -18.31
N LEU A 101 -11.10 -2.33 -18.54
CA LEU A 101 -10.60 -1.76 -19.79
C LEU A 101 -10.21 -2.84 -20.82
N GLY A 102 -10.20 -4.12 -20.43
CA GLY A 102 -9.78 -5.27 -21.24
C GLY A 102 -10.93 -6.10 -21.84
N SER A 103 -12.14 -5.53 -21.99
CA SER A 103 -13.27 -6.13 -22.74
C SER A 103 -13.57 -5.35 -24.02
#